data_AF-A0A9P0X6R5-F1
#
_entry.id   AF-A0A9P0X6R5-F1
#
_cell.length_a   1.000
_cell.length_b   1.000
_cell.length_c   1.000
_cell.angle_alpha   90.00
_cell.angle_beta   90.00
_cell.angle_gamma   90.00
#
_symmetry.space_group_name_H-M   'P 1'
#
loop_
_entity.id
_entity.type
_entity.pdbx_description
1 polymer ?
#
loop_
_entity_poly.entity_id
_entity_poly.type
_entity_poly.pdbx_seq_one_letter_code
_entity_poly.pdbx_strand_id
1 'polypeptide(L)'
;MGIPFSSLQKRIKKGSTLAPHLGRFTVFSREEEAQLANLDKKMANIFYGCTANQIRRVAFEYAEKLNVKHNFNQASKMAGRDWLHEKRRKKN
;
A
#
# COMPACT_ATOMS: atom_id res chain seq x y z
N MET A 1 24.18 -22.47 -0.78
CA MET A 1 23.79 -21.08 -0.42
C MET A 1 24.46 -20.10 -1.37
N GLY A 2 23.72 -19.34 -2.18
CA GLY A 2 24.25 -18.43 -3.21
C GLY A 2 24.10 -16.94 -2.87
N ILE A 3 24.48 -16.52 -1.66
CA ILE A 3 24.39 -15.11 -1.25
C ILE A 3 25.81 -14.51 -1.24
N PRO A 4 26.09 -13.47 -2.04
CA PRO A 4 27.40 -12.80 -2.06
C PRO A 4 27.76 -12.19 -0.69
N PHE A 5 29.04 -12.25 -0.32
CA PHE A 5 29.57 -11.72 0.94
C PHE A 5 29.26 -10.23 1.14
N SER A 6 29.30 -9.45 0.07
CA SER A 6 28.99 -8.01 0.08
C SER A 6 27.54 -7.71 0.51
N SER A 7 26.58 -8.58 0.17
CA SER A 7 25.19 -8.47 0.64
C SER A 7 25.07 -8.82 2.13
N LEU A 8 25.85 -9.80 2.60
CA LEU A 8 25.90 -10.19 4.01
C LEU A 8 26.52 -9.07 4.87
N GLN A 9 27.63 -8.49 4.42
CA GLN A 9 28.32 -7.39 5.10
C GLN A 9 27.45 -6.14 5.22
N LYS A 10 26.69 -5.79 4.16
CA LYS A 10 25.71 -4.70 4.23
C LYS A 10 24.62 -4.95 5.27
N ARG A 11 24.11 -6.19 5.39
CA ARG A 11 23.10 -6.55 6.39
C ARG A 11 23.63 -6.43 7.81
N ILE A 12 24.85 -6.91 8.06
CA ILE A 12 25.51 -6.82 9.37
C ILE A 12 25.73 -5.36 9.78
N LYS A 13 26.25 -4.51 8.87
CA LYS A 13 26.41 -3.06 9.13
C LYS A 13 25.08 -2.35 9.42
N LYS A 14 23.98 -2.79 8.79
CA LYS A 14 22.65 -2.19 8.98
C LYS A 14 21.93 -2.72 10.22
N GLY A 15 22.50 -3.72 10.93
CA GLY A 15 21.91 -4.29 12.15
C GLY A 15 20.56 -4.99 11.95
N SER A 16 20.19 -5.31 10.70
CA SER A 16 18.86 -5.84 10.38
C SER A 16 18.95 -7.36 10.25
N THR A 17 18.56 -8.07 11.32
CA THR A 17 18.44 -9.54 11.35
C THR A 17 17.11 -10.05 10.83
N LEU A 18 16.15 -9.13 10.60
CA LEU A 18 14.83 -9.45 10.08
C LEU A 18 14.91 -9.89 8.61
N ALA A 19 14.07 -10.86 8.24
CA ALA A 19 13.92 -11.26 6.85
C ALA A 19 13.58 -10.03 6.00
N PRO A 20 14.30 -9.79 4.89
CA PRO A 20 14.03 -8.64 4.04
C PRO A 20 12.60 -8.74 3.52
N HIS A 21 11.87 -7.61 3.54
CA HIS A 21 10.64 -7.50 2.78
C HIS A 21 10.98 -7.60 1.29
N LEU A 22 10.76 -8.80 0.74
CA LEU A 22 11.02 -9.13 -0.67
C LEU A 22 9.84 -8.73 -1.58
N GLY A 23 8.76 -8.21 -1.00
CA GLY A 23 7.62 -7.67 -1.72
C GLY A 23 7.74 -6.18 -2.01
N ARG A 24 6.80 -5.67 -2.79
CA ARG A 24 6.68 -4.24 -3.03
C ARG A 24 6.37 -3.51 -1.74
N PHE A 25 6.99 -2.33 -1.56
CA PHE A 25 6.70 -1.46 -0.43
C PHE A 25 5.22 -1.09 -0.44
N THR A 26 4.53 -1.45 0.63
CA THR A 26 3.13 -1.12 0.81
C THR A 26 3.03 0.38 1.04
N VAL A 27 2.20 1.05 0.26
CA VAL A 27 2.01 2.51 0.34
C VAL A 27 1.45 2.92 1.70
N PHE A 28 0.78 2.00 2.39
CA PHE A 28 0.19 2.18 3.71
C PHE A 28 0.78 1.20 4.71
N SER A 29 0.90 1.64 5.97
CA SER A 29 1.15 0.79 7.13
C SER A 29 -0.07 -0.08 7.43
N ARG A 30 0.10 -1.18 8.18
CA ARG A 30 -0.98 -2.14 8.47
C ARG A 30 -2.23 -1.48 9.07
N GLU A 31 -2.03 -0.48 9.92
CA GLU A 31 -3.09 0.25 10.62
C GLU A 31 -3.87 1.16 9.68
N GLU A 32 -3.15 1.94 8.87
CA GLU A 32 -3.73 2.78 7.80
C GLU A 32 -4.49 1.92 6.79
N GLU A 33 -3.95 0.74 6.50
CA GLU A 33 -4.54 -0.23 5.61
C GLU A 33 -5.90 -0.74 6.13
N ALA A 34 -6.01 -0.95 7.44
CA ALA A 34 -7.24 -1.37 8.11
C ALA A 34 -8.29 -0.26 8.16
N GLN A 35 -7.89 0.98 8.46
CA GLN A 35 -8.78 2.14 8.42
C GLN A 35 -9.33 2.40 7.02
N LEU A 36 -8.48 2.32 5.99
CA LEU A 36 -8.90 2.47 4.61
C LEU A 36 -9.87 1.36 4.18
N ALA A 37 -9.63 0.11 4.60
CA ALA A 37 -10.56 -0.99 4.34
C ALA A 37 -11.90 -0.81 5.04
N ASN A 38 -11.93 -0.17 6.21
CA ASN A 38 -13.16 0.12 6.93
C ASN A 38 -13.95 1.25 6.24
N LEU A 39 -13.25 2.28 5.76
CA LEU A 39 -13.83 3.33 4.92
C LEU A 39 -14.43 2.77 3.62
N ASP A 40 -13.70 1.87 2.95
CA ASP A 40 -14.16 1.18 1.74
C ASP A 40 -15.45 0.38 2.00
N LYS A 41 -15.50 -0.40 3.09
CA LYS A 41 -16.71 -1.14 3.50
C LYS A 41 -17.90 -0.22 3.77
N LYS A 42 -17.68 0.89 4.48
CA LYS A 42 -18.74 1.88 4.75
C LYS A 42 -19.27 2.49 3.47
N MET A 43 -18.39 2.87 2.55
CA MET A 43 -18.78 3.41 1.25
C MET A 43 -19.49 2.38 0.36
N ALA A 44 -19.03 1.14 0.34
CA ALA A 44 -19.69 0.05 -0.37
C ALA A 44 -21.11 -0.19 0.16
N ASN A 45 -21.32 -0.09 1.48
CA ASN A 45 -22.62 -0.23 2.11
C ASN A 45 -23.57 0.94 1.79
N ILE A 46 -23.04 2.16 1.69
CA ILE A 46 -23.84 3.37 1.41
C ILE A 46 -24.26 3.44 -0.07
N PHE A 47 -23.36 3.06 -1.00
CA PHE A 47 -23.55 3.33 -2.43
C PHE A 47 -24.09 2.15 -3.25
N TYR A 48 -24.38 0.99 -2.66
CA TYR A 48 -24.89 -0.21 -3.36
C TYR A 48 -24.09 -0.63 -4.62
N GLY A 49 -22.83 -0.17 -4.75
CA GLY A 49 -22.05 -0.30 -5.97
C GLY A 49 -20.80 0.60 -5.96
N CYS A 50 -19.77 0.20 -5.22
CA CYS A 50 -18.54 0.97 -5.14
C CYS A 50 -17.77 0.90 -6.48
N THR A 51 -17.79 1.97 -7.27
CA THR A 51 -17.02 2.03 -8.52
C THR A 51 -15.53 2.07 -8.20
N ALA A 52 -14.72 1.30 -8.93
CA ALA A 52 -13.26 1.26 -8.76
C ALA A 52 -12.58 2.64 -8.75
N ASN A 53 -13.18 3.64 -9.41
CA ASN A 53 -12.69 5.02 -9.43
C ASN A 53 -12.88 5.75 -8.09
N GLN A 54 -13.98 5.48 -7.37
CA GLN A 54 -14.21 6.08 -6.05
C GLN A 54 -13.22 5.55 -5.03
N ILE A 55 -13.00 4.23 -5.01
CA ILE A 55 -12.00 3.59 -4.12
C ILE A 55 -10.62 4.20 -4.35
N ARG A 56 -10.26 4.46 -5.62
CA ARG A 56 -8.98 5.10 -5.96
C ARG A 56 -8.90 6.55 -5.51
N ARG A 57 -9.99 7.31 -5.58
CA ARG A 57 -10.04 8.71 -5.14
C ARG A 57 -9.92 8.81 -3.61
N VAL A 58 -10.69 8.01 -2.90
CA VAL A 58 -10.65 7.91 -1.43
C VAL A 58 -9.25 7.54 -0.95
N ALA A 59 -8.61 6.56 -1.60
CA ALA A 59 -7.26 6.15 -1.22
C ALA A 59 -6.24 7.28 -1.38
N PHE A 60 -6.39 8.12 -2.42
CA PHE A 60 -5.55 9.30 -2.62
C PHE A 60 -5.81 10.36 -1.53
N GLU A 61 -7.06 10.72 -1.30
CA GLU A 61 -7.44 11.70 -0.28
C GLU A 61 -7.01 11.26 1.14
N TYR A 62 -7.08 9.96 1.41
CA TYR A 62 -6.63 9.39 2.67
C TYR A 62 -5.10 9.46 2.82
N ALA A 63 -4.35 9.21 1.75
CA ALA A 63 -2.89 9.32 1.76
C ALA A 63 -2.41 10.76 1.94
N GLU A 64 -3.10 11.73 1.32
CA GLU A 64 -2.85 13.16 1.51
C GLU A 64 -3.15 13.60 2.96
N LYS A 65 -4.29 13.16 3.53
CA LYS A 65 -4.66 13.45 4.92
C LYS A 65 -3.67 12.89 5.93
N LEU A 66 -3.13 11.70 5.68
CA LEU A 66 -2.10 11.10 6.52
C LEU A 66 -0.69 11.62 6.24
N ASN A 67 -0.52 12.47 5.20
CA ASN A 67 0.77 12.94 4.71
C ASN A 67 1.78 11.81 4.43
N VAL A 68 1.28 10.64 4.03
CA VAL A 68 2.12 9.48 3.77
C VAL A 68 2.74 9.66 2.39
N LYS A 69 4.04 9.40 2.27
CA LYS A 69 4.76 9.48 1.00
C LYS A 69 4.24 8.39 0.06
N HIS A 70 3.44 8.77 -0.94
CA HIS A 70 2.76 7.85 -1.83
C HIS A 70 3.15 8.05 -3.30
N ASN A 71 3.22 6.95 -4.05
CA ASN A 71 3.43 6.97 -5.51
C ASN A 71 2.12 7.15 -6.30
N PHE A 72 1.09 7.72 -5.69
CA PHE A 72 -0.16 8.00 -6.40
C PHE A 72 0.01 9.18 -7.34
N ASN A 73 -0.77 9.17 -8.43
CA ASN A 73 -0.67 10.21 -9.43
C ASN A 73 -1.34 11.49 -8.90
N GLN A 74 -0.52 12.49 -8.54
CA GLN A 74 -0.99 13.78 -8.03
C GLN A 74 -1.77 14.57 -9.10
N ALA A 75 -1.45 14.40 -10.38
CA ALA A 75 -2.16 15.09 -11.47
C ALA A 75 -3.60 14.59 -11.62
N SER A 76 -3.84 13.29 -11.45
CA SER A 76 -5.18 12.70 -11.53
C SER A 76 -5.89 12.60 -10.18
N LYS A 77 -5.20 12.91 -9.07
CA LYS A 77 -5.69 12.76 -7.67
C LYS A 77 -6.36 11.41 -7.42
N MET A 78 -5.75 10.35 -7.93
CA MET A 78 -6.29 8.99 -7.91
C MET A 78 -5.18 7.97 -7.65
N ALA A 79 -5.50 6.95 -6.87
CA ALA A 79 -4.65 5.78 -6.76
C ALA A 79 -4.59 5.00 -8.09
N GLY A 80 -3.42 4.46 -8.42
CA GLY A 80 -3.21 3.71 -9.66
C GLY A 80 -4.10 2.46 -9.75
N ARG A 81 -4.37 2.00 -10.99
CA ARG A 81 -5.08 0.73 -11.23
C ARG A 81 -4.40 -0.46 -10.57
N ASP A 82 -3.07 -0.43 -10.62
CA ASP A 82 -2.15 -1.41 -10.07
C ASP A 82 -2.26 -1.51 -8.53
N TRP A 83 -2.46 -0.39 -7.82
CA TRP A 83 -2.74 -0.40 -6.39
C TRP A 83 -4.05 -1.13 -6.04
N LEU A 84 -5.11 -0.94 -6.84
CA LEU A 84 -6.38 -1.64 -6.62
C LEU A 84 -6.25 -3.16 -6.86
N HIS A 85 -5.44 -3.55 -7.84
CA HIS A 85 -5.18 -4.96 -8.13
C HIS A 85 -4.39 -5.62 -6.99
N GLU A 86 -3.35 -4.95 -6.49
CA GLU A 86 -2.55 -5.43 -5.36
C GLU A 86 -3.39 -5.57 -4.08
N LYS A 87 -4.30 -4.61 -3.84
CA LYS A 87 -5.30 -4.67 -2.76
C LYS A 87 -6.23 -5.87 -2.86
N ARG A 88 -6.72 -6.19 -4.06
CA ARG A 88 -7.55 -7.37 -4.29
C ARG A 88 -6.76 -8.66 -4.04
N ARG A 89 -5.49 -8.71 -4.44
CA ARG A 89 -4.62 -9.87 -4.24
C ARG A 89 -4.35 -10.17 -2.76
N LYS A 90 -4.24 -9.15 -1.92
CA LYS A 90 -4.00 -9.29 -0.47
C LYS A 90 -5.19 -9.84 0.32
N LYS A 91 -6.39 -9.87 -0.27
CA LYS A 91 -7.64 -10.28 0.38
C LYS A 91 -7.98 -11.77 0.16
N ASN A 92 -7.20 -12.48 -0.65
CA ASN A 92 -7.35 -13.91 -0.97
C ASN A 92 -6.15 -14.70 -0.43
#